data_AF-A0A1I0MLE9-F1
#
_entry.id   AF-A0A1I0MLE9-F1
#
_cell.length_a   1.000
_cell.length_b   1.000
_cell.length_c   1.000
_cell.angle_alpha   90.00
_cell.angle_beta   90.00
_cell.angle_gamma   90.00
#
_symmetry.space_group_name_H-M   'P 1'
#
loop_
_entity.id
_entity.type
_entity.pdbx_description
1 polymer ?
#
loop_
_entity_poly.entity_id
_entity_poly.type
_entity_poly.pdbx_seq_one_letter_code
_entity_poly.pdbx_strand_id
1 'polypeptide(L)'
;MNPSFASAIAPLFSDGDARCMGGMGVMLRDFVYMADPAGDDVYADHANARHVLARLKGQETPRMPPGGTPWADEKIALFEAWMRAWQP
;
A
#
# COMPACT_ATOMS: atom_id res chain seq x y z
N MET A 1 6.59 -5.74 18.28
CA MET A 1 5.79 -6.59 17.36
C MET A 1 5.60 -5.81 16.09
N ASN A 2 5.84 -6.42 14.92
CA ASN A 2 5.58 -5.76 13.65
C ASN A 2 4.08 -5.83 13.33
N PRO A 3 3.49 -4.79 12.73
CA PRO A 3 2.08 -4.80 12.35
C PRO A 3 1.79 -5.93 11.37
N SER A 4 0.62 -6.56 11.49
CA SER A 4 0.10 -7.56 10.54
C SER A 4 -0.65 -6.85 9.41
N PHE A 5 -0.58 -7.36 8.18
CA PHE A 5 -1.29 -6.77 7.06
C PHE A 5 -2.80 -6.77 7.28
N ALA A 6 -3.38 -7.93 7.61
CA ALA A 6 -4.82 -8.11 7.75
C ALA A 6 -5.43 -7.20 8.82
N SER A 7 -4.72 -6.97 9.93
CA SER A 7 -5.24 -6.20 11.07
C SER A 7 -4.83 -4.73 11.08
N ALA A 8 -3.70 -4.37 10.47
CA ALA A 8 -3.15 -3.02 10.57
C ALA A 8 -3.10 -2.27 9.23
N ILE A 9 -3.02 -2.96 8.09
CA ILE A 9 -2.82 -2.33 6.77
C ILE A 9 -4.07 -2.40 5.91
N ALA A 10 -4.65 -3.59 5.73
CA ALA A 10 -5.86 -3.76 4.92
C ALA A 10 -7.03 -2.84 5.36
N PRO A 11 -7.27 -2.59 6.67
CA PRO A 11 -8.33 -1.68 7.10
C PRO A 11 -8.07 -0.20 6.82
N LEU A 12 -6.84 0.21 6.50
CA LEU A 12 -6.50 1.61 6.21
C LEU A 12 -7.04 2.06 4.85
N PHE A 13 -7.18 1.11 3.91
CA PHE A 13 -7.82 1.35 2.63
C PHE A 13 -9.33 1.26 2.80
N SER A 14 -10.08 2.25 2.33
CA SER A 14 -11.54 2.19 2.37
C SER A 14 -12.08 1.18 1.35
N ASP A 15 -13.36 0.80 1.48
CA ASP A 15 -14.01 -0.06 0.48
C ASP A 15 -14.01 0.58 -0.91
N GLY A 16 -14.15 1.92 -0.96
CA GLY A 16 -14.07 2.70 -2.19
C GLY A 16 -12.70 2.61 -2.84
N ASP A 17 -11.63 2.74 -2.05
CA ASP A 17 -10.25 2.61 -2.54
C ASP A 17 -10.01 1.20 -3.08
N ALA A 18 -10.33 0.17 -2.31
CA ALA A 18 -10.12 -1.22 -2.69
C ALA A 18 -10.90 -1.58 -3.96
N ARG A 19 -12.14 -1.10 -4.11
CA ARG A 19 -12.95 -1.34 -5.32
C ARG A 19 -12.39 -0.61 -6.54
N CYS A 20 -12.04 0.67 -6.39
CA CYS A 20 -11.50 1.48 -7.48
C CYS A 20 -10.19 0.87 -8.00
N MET A 21 -9.27 0.57 -7.08
CA MET A 21 -7.97 0.01 -7.42
C MET A 21 -8.06 -1.43 -7.93
N GLY A 22 -8.96 -2.25 -7.36
CA GLY A 22 -9.20 -3.61 -7.84
C GLY A 22 -9.68 -3.65 -9.29
N GLY A 23 -10.50 -2.68 -9.71
CA GLY A 23 -10.90 -2.53 -11.12
C GLY A 23 -9.74 -2.19 -12.07
N MET A 24 -8.63 -1.70 -11.54
CA MET A 24 -7.40 -1.37 -12.28
C MET A 24 -6.29 -2.42 -12.09
N GLY A 25 -6.58 -3.54 -11.42
CA GLY A 25 -5.61 -4.60 -11.18
C GLY A 25 -4.65 -4.35 -10.01
N VAL A 26 -5.00 -3.45 -9.08
CA VAL A 26 -4.23 -3.17 -7.86
C VAL A 26 -5.02 -3.61 -6.63
N MET A 27 -4.59 -4.68 -5.98
CA MET A 27 -5.35 -5.38 -4.94
C MET A 27 -4.91 -4.89 -3.55
N LEU A 28 -5.31 -3.67 -3.19
CA LEU A 28 -4.85 -2.97 -1.97
C LEU A 28 -5.06 -3.72 -0.65
N ARG A 29 -6.05 -4.61 -0.60
CA ARG A 29 -6.40 -5.41 0.60
C ARG A 29 -6.01 -6.89 0.47
N ASP A 30 -5.26 -7.24 -0.56
CA ASP A 30 -4.74 -8.59 -0.75
C ASP A 30 -3.28 -8.65 -0.32
N PHE A 31 -2.98 -9.48 0.68
CA PHE A 31 -1.63 -9.63 1.19
C PHE A 31 -0.67 -10.21 0.15
N VAL A 32 -1.10 -11.21 -0.62
CA VAL A 32 -0.24 -11.89 -1.59
C VAL A 32 0.17 -10.94 -2.70
N TYR A 33 -0.75 -10.08 -3.14
CA TYR A 33 -0.44 -9.02 -4.11
C TYR A 33 0.49 -7.97 -3.50
N MET A 34 0.18 -7.46 -2.31
CA MET A 34 0.92 -6.35 -1.71
C MET A 34 2.32 -6.75 -1.23
N ALA A 35 2.47 -7.98 -0.73
CA ALA A 35 3.74 -8.54 -0.27
C ALA A 35 4.38 -9.49 -1.30
N ASP A 36 4.00 -9.40 -2.57
CA ASP A 36 4.68 -10.11 -3.65
C ASP A 36 6.16 -9.74 -3.63
N PRO A 37 7.11 -10.68 -3.46
CA PRO A 37 8.53 -10.35 -3.41
C PRO A 37 9.09 -9.82 -4.73
N ALA A 38 8.35 -9.94 -5.84
CA ALA A 38 8.79 -9.47 -7.15
C ALA A 38 9.07 -7.95 -7.16
N GLY A 39 10.18 -7.60 -7.79
CA GLY A 39 10.50 -6.23 -8.19
C GLY A 39 10.07 -5.92 -9.63
N ASP A 40 10.36 -4.71 -10.05
CA ASP A 40 10.19 -4.20 -11.41
C ASP A 40 11.37 -3.27 -11.78
N ASP A 41 11.19 -2.46 -12.84
CA ASP A 41 12.21 -1.52 -13.30
C ASP A 41 12.51 -0.37 -12.31
N VAL A 42 11.62 -0.13 -11.34
CA VAL A 42 11.71 0.98 -10.37
C VAL A 42 12.15 0.48 -9.00
N TYR A 43 11.60 -0.65 -8.55
CA TYR A 43 11.87 -1.23 -7.25
C TYR A 43 12.41 -2.65 -7.36
N ALA A 44 13.51 -2.95 -6.67
CA ALA A 44 14.15 -4.26 -6.73
C ALA A 44 13.32 -5.42 -6.12
N ASP A 45 12.36 -5.11 -5.26
CA ASP A 45 11.54 -6.07 -4.53
C ASP A 45 10.20 -5.43 -4.13
N HIS A 46 9.16 -6.22 -3.92
CA HIS A 46 7.87 -5.76 -3.39
C HIS A 46 7.31 -4.52 -4.09
N ALA A 47 7.41 -4.50 -5.42
CA ALA A 47 7.10 -3.33 -6.24
C ALA A 47 5.67 -2.83 -5.99
N ASN A 48 4.70 -3.74 -5.86
CA ASN A 48 3.29 -3.40 -5.64
C ASN A 48 3.08 -2.51 -4.40
N ALA A 49 3.53 -2.94 -3.22
CA ALA A 49 3.40 -2.14 -2.00
C ALA A 49 4.25 -0.86 -2.03
N ARG A 50 5.43 -0.90 -2.68
CA ARG A 50 6.31 0.29 -2.78
C ARG A 50 5.71 1.38 -3.65
N HIS A 51 5.11 1.04 -4.79
CA HIS A 51 4.35 1.99 -5.60
C HIS A 51 3.16 2.56 -4.84
N VAL A 52 2.41 1.73 -4.10
CA VAL A 52 1.31 2.21 -3.25
C VAL A 52 1.82 3.23 -2.23
N LEU A 53 2.92 2.92 -1.53
CA LEU A 53 3.54 3.86 -0.59
C LEU A 53 3.99 5.16 -1.27
N ALA A 54 4.64 5.07 -2.43
CA ALA A 54 5.10 6.24 -3.19
C ALA A 54 3.92 7.15 -3.61
N ARG A 55 2.79 6.57 -4.02
CA ARG A 55 1.56 7.30 -4.36
C ARG A 55 0.89 7.91 -3.13
N LEU A 56 0.91 7.23 -1.99
CA LEU A 56 0.41 7.75 -0.72
C LEU A 56 1.25 8.94 -0.24
N LYS A 57 2.57 8.90 -0.46
CA LYS A 57 3.51 10.01 -0.17
C LYS A 57 3.51 11.11 -1.24
N GLY A 58 2.76 10.93 -2.34
CA GLY A 58 2.72 11.88 -3.46
C GLY A 58 4.00 11.95 -4.29
N GLN A 59 4.87 10.95 -4.18
CA GLN A 59 6.10 10.80 -4.97
C GLN A 59 5.80 10.26 -6.38
N GLU A 60 4.68 9.54 -6.53
CA GLU A 60 4.17 9.06 -7.81
C GLU A 60 2.79 9.64 -8.11
N THR A 61 2.50 9.77 -9.41
CA THR A 61 1.21 10.27 -9.91
C THR A 61 0.41 9.18 -10.62
N PRO A 62 -0.92 9.15 -10.50
CA PRO A 62 -1.74 9.94 -9.57
C PRO A 62 -1.44 9.66 -8.09
N ARG A 63 -1.52 10.72 -7.26
CA ARG A 63 -1.45 10.65 -5.79
C ARG A 63 -2.67 9.91 -5.24
N MET A 64 -2.47 9.10 -4.22
CA MET A 64 -3.54 8.45 -3.47
C MET A 64 -3.79 9.14 -2.12
N PRO A 65 -5.05 9.28 -1.68
CA PRO A 65 -6.27 9.07 -2.46
C PRO A 65 -6.49 10.21 -3.50
N PRO A 66 -7.09 9.93 -4.68
CA PRO A 66 -7.31 10.92 -5.73
C PRO A 66 -8.24 12.04 -5.26
N GLY A 67 -7.77 13.30 -5.25
CA GLY A 67 -8.57 14.46 -4.82
C GLY A 67 -8.98 14.47 -3.34
N GLY A 68 -8.61 13.44 -2.56
CA GLY A 68 -8.92 13.32 -1.14
C GLY A 68 -7.79 13.78 -0.23
N THR A 69 -8.07 13.85 1.07
CA THR A 69 -7.06 14.16 2.08
C THR A 69 -5.95 13.11 2.09
N PRO A 70 -4.67 13.51 2.08
CA PRO A 70 -3.55 12.59 2.28
C PRO A 70 -3.73 11.76 3.57
N TRP A 71 -3.09 10.59 3.61
CA TRP A 71 -2.97 9.86 4.88
C TRP A 71 -2.17 10.68 5.88
N ALA A 72 -2.55 10.57 7.15
CA ALA A 72 -1.75 11.12 8.25
C ALA A 72 -0.41 10.38 8.34
N ASP A 73 0.62 11.09 8.83
CA ASP A 73 1.99 10.57 8.91
C ASP A 73 2.09 9.27 9.72
N GLU A 74 1.25 9.09 10.74
CA GLU A 74 1.20 7.88 11.54
C GLU A 74 0.75 6.66 10.73
N LYS A 75 -0.17 6.85 9.76
CA LYS A 75 -0.60 5.77 8.86
C LYS A 75 0.49 5.40 7.87
N ILE A 76 1.22 6.40 7.37
CA ILE A 76 2.39 6.18 6.50
C ILE A 76 3.46 5.40 7.27
N ALA A 77 3.78 5.82 8.49
CA ALA A 77 4.74 5.14 9.35
C ALA A 77 4.32 3.70 9.69
N LEU A 78 3.02 3.45 9.91
CA LEU A 78 2.47 2.11 10.12
C LEU A 78 2.67 1.22 8.89
N PHE A 79 2.44 1.76 7.70
CA PHE A 79 2.66 1.06 6.43
C PHE A 79 4.14 0.71 6.22
N GLU A 80 5.03 1.68 6.44
CA GLU A 80 6.48 1.47 6.34
C GLU A 80 6.99 0.44 7.38
N ALA A 81 6.42 0.45 8.59
CA ALA A 81 6.77 -0.53 9.62
C ALA A 81 6.36 -1.95 9.23
N TRP A 82 5.20 -2.12 8.59
CA TRP A 82 4.76 -3.41 8.05
C TRP A 82 5.70 -3.93 6.96
N MET A 83 6.09 -3.07 6.01
CA MET A 83 7.00 -3.43 4.90
C MET A 83 8.40 -3.89 5.35
N ARG A 84 8.79 -3.68 6.61
CA ARG A 84 10.05 -4.23 7.14
C ARG A 84 9.97 -5.73 7.43
N ALA A 85 8.76 -6.26 7.57
CA ALA A 85 8.52 -7.60 8.10
C ALA A 85 7.55 -8.45 7.28
N TRP A 86 6.81 -7.82 6.35
CA TRP A 86 5.88 -8.46 5.42
C TRP A 86 4.97 -9.48 6.10
N GLN A 87 4.43 -9.11 7.27
CA GLN A 87 3.57 -9.99 8.06
C GLN A 87 2.15 -10.02 7.46
N PRO A 88 1.53 -11.20 7.30
CA PRO A 88 0.16 -11.30 6.81
C PRO A 88 -0.89 -10.66 7.73
#